data_AF-A0AB72UC66-F1
#
_entry.id   AF-A0AB72UC66-F1
#
_cell.length_a   1.000
_cell.length_b   1.000
_cell.length_c   1.000
_cell.angle_alpha   90.00
_cell.angle_beta   90.00
_cell.angle_gamma   90.00
#
_symmetry.space_group_name_H-M   'P 1'
#
loop_
_entity.id
_entity.type
_entity.pdbx_description
1 polymer ?
#
loop_
_entity_poly.entity_id
_entity_poly.type
_entity_poly.pdbx_seq_one_letter_code
_entity_poly.pdbx_strand_id
1 'polypeptide(L)'
;MSKLEFGKTYYPPKPEITVTDNLVKGPGWKVERFGTEFIFEFLAARHGGGVDRYKVTAEEFEELKLGRLSFEELLKKYDVN
;
A
#
# COMPACT_ATOMS: atom_id res chain seq x y z
N MET A 1 -38.69 2.53 29.90
CA MET A 1 -38.19 1.41 29.08
C MET A 1 -37.47 2.01 27.88
N SER A 2 -36.13 1.94 27.85
CA SER A 2 -35.31 2.44 26.74
C SER A 2 -35.29 1.41 25.61
N LYS A 3 -35.63 1.87 24.40
CA LYS A 3 -35.67 1.08 23.18
C LYS A 3 -34.23 0.79 22.73
N LEU A 4 -33.80 -0.47 22.71
CA LEU A 4 -32.53 -0.85 22.10
C LEU A 4 -32.67 -0.75 20.57
N GLU A 5 -31.89 0.12 19.94
CA GLU A 5 -31.81 0.21 18.48
C GLU A 5 -30.64 -0.65 17.98
N PHE A 6 -30.96 -1.73 17.27
CA PHE A 6 -29.99 -2.50 16.49
C PHE A 6 -30.11 -2.10 15.02
N GLY A 7 -28.98 -1.91 14.34
CA GLY A 7 -28.97 -1.76 12.87
C GLY A 7 -28.18 -0.60 12.27
N LYS A 8 -27.18 -0.03 12.96
CA LYS A 8 -26.22 0.83 12.24
C LYS A 8 -25.28 -0.07 11.44
N THR A 9 -25.55 -0.24 10.15
CA THR A 9 -24.62 -0.86 9.21
C THR A 9 -23.27 -0.15 9.33
N TYR A 10 -22.27 -0.87 9.84
CA TYR A 10 -20.91 -0.36 9.95
C TYR A 10 -20.27 -0.42 8.56
N TYR A 11 -19.96 0.73 8.00
CA TYR A 11 -19.10 0.85 6.84
C TYR A 11 -17.69 1.10 7.36
N PRO A 12 -16.74 0.15 7.21
CA PRO A 12 -15.37 0.43 7.58
C PRO A 12 -14.87 1.64 6.77
N PRO A 13 -14.12 2.55 7.39
CA PRO A 13 -13.50 3.65 6.65
C PRO A 13 -12.65 3.07 5.52
N LYS A 14 -12.67 3.74 4.36
CA LYS A 14 -11.78 3.36 3.26
C LYS A 14 -10.35 3.39 3.80
N PRO A 15 -9.54 2.37 3.48
CA PRO A 15 -8.15 2.38 3.92
C PRO A 15 -7.46 3.62 3.34
N GLU A 16 -6.86 4.43 4.22
CA GLU A 16 -6.18 5.66 3.82
C GLU A 16 -4.77 5.34 3.33
N ILE A 17 -4.38 5.94 2.21
CA ILE A 17 -2.99 5.95 1.77
C ILE A 17 -2.24 6.97 2.62
N THR A 18 -1.19 6.53 3.31
CA THR A 18 -0.28 7.43 4.03
C THR A 18 0.84 7.85 3.09
N VAL A 19 1.07 9.17 2.96
CA VAL A 19 2.15 9.74 2.16
C VAL A 19 3.00 10.66 3.03
N THR A 20 4.31 10.42 3.02
CA THR A 20 5.34 11.23 3.69
C THR A 20 6.56 11.36 2.77
N ASP A 21 7.59 12.08 3.22
CA ASP A 21 8.83 12.23 2.45
C ASP A 21 9.58 10.91 2.21
N ASN A 22 9.42 9.93 3.10
CA ASN A 22 10.17 8.66 3.06
C ASN A 22 9.28 7.42 2.95
N LEU A 23 7.95 7.58 2.91
CA LEU A 23 7.00 6.47 2.92
C LEU A 23 5.75 6.81 2.13
N VAL A 24 5.37 5.92 1.21
CA VAL A 24 4.02 5.80 0.66
C VAL A 24 3.48 4.44 1.09
N LYS A 25 2.36 4.39 1.81
CA LYS A 25 1.81 3.15 2.37
C LYS A 25 0.33 3.04 2.11
N GLY A 26 -0.08 1.88 1.59
CA GLY A 26 -1.47 1.49 1.47
C GLY A 26 -1.74 0.15 2.16
N PRO A 27 -2.92 -0.44 1.92
CA PRO A 27 -3.31 -1.70 2.55
C PRO A 27 -2.48 -2.85 2.00
N GLY A 28 -1.66 -3.46 2.86
CA GLY A 28 -0.85 -4.61 2.46
C GLY A 28 0.31 -4.28 1.53
N TRP A 29 0.65 -3.00 1.35
CA TRP A 29 1.82 -2.58 0.58
C TRP A 29 2.42 -1.27 1.09
N LYS A 30 3.70 -1.07 0.81
CA LYS A 30 4.40 0.19 1.05
C LYS A 30 5.56 0.37 0.09
N VAL A 31 5.95 1.61 -0.16
CA VAL A 31 7.26 1.98 -0.70
C VAL A 31 7.95 2.86 0.32
N GLU A 32 9.14 2.45 0.75
CA GLU A 32 9.92 3.12 1.80
C GLU A 32 11.31 3.49 1.29
N ARG A 33 11.75 4.71 1.61
CA ARG A 33 13.08 5.22 1.27
C ARG A 33 14.06 4.92 2.40
N PHE A 34 15.11 4.20 2.09
CA PHE A 34 16.25 3.92 2.96
C PHE A 34 17.51 4.57 2.38
N GLY A 35 17.78 5.82 2.75
CA GLY A 35 18.91 6.58 2.23
C GLY A 35 18.77 6.87 0.72
N THR A 36 19.54 6.16 -0.10
CA THR A 36 19.51 6.24 -1.57
C THR A 36 18.68 5.13 -2.22
N GLU A 37 18.16 4.18 -1.43
CA GLU A 37 17.36 3.06 -1.93
C GLU A 37 15.88 3.26 -1.67
N PHE A 38 15.05 2.73 -2.56
CA PHE A 38 13.59 2.77 -2.46
C PHE A 38 13.08 1.34 -2.59
N ILE A 39 12.38 0.88 -1.56
CA ILE A 39 11.97 -0.52 -1.44
C ILE A 39 10.45 -0.58 -1.47
N PHE A 40 9.93 -1.22 -2.51
CA PHE A 40 8.55 -1.62 -2.61
C PHE A 40 8.36 -2.96 -1.91
N GLU A 41 7.45 -3.01 -0.95
CA GLU A 41 7.06 -4.22 -0.22
C GLU A 41 5.56 -4.41 -0.33
N PHE A 42 5.11 -5.63 -0.62
CA PHE A 42 3.68 -5.98 -0.61
C PHE A 42 3.44 -7.40 -0.08
N LEU A 43 2.23 -7.63 0.44
CA LEU A 43 1.80 -8.96 0.88
C LEU A 43 1.63 -9.87 -0.34
N ALA A 44 2.50 -10.87 -0.44
CA ALA A 44 2.41 -11.88 -1.47
C ALA A 44 1.38 -12.94 -1.03
N ALA A 45 0.38 -13.21 -1.87
CA ALA A 45 -0.69 -14.18 -1.61
C ALA A 45 -0.22 -15.65 -1.73
N ARG A 46 0.96 -15.96 -1.18
CA ARG A 46 1.54 -17.31 -1.15
C ARG A 46 1.05 -17.98 0.14
N HIS A 47 0.64 -19.24 0.08
CA HIS A 47 -0.02 -20.01 1.15
C HIS A 47 0.70 -20.03 2.54
N GLY A 48 1.91 -19.48 2.67
CA GLY A 48 2.65 -19.40 3.94
C GLY A 48 2.64 -18.04 4.64
N GLY A 49 2.04 -16.99 4.05
CA GLY A 49 2.20 -15.62 4.55
C GLY A 49 3.62 -15.11 4.28
N GLY A 50 3.73 -14.07 3.45
CA GLY A 50 5.02 -13.52 3.07
C GLY A 50 4.86 -12.13 2.49
N VAL A 51 5.96 -11.37 2.54
CA VAL A 51 6.07 -10.12 1.80
C VAL A 51 7.11 -10.29 0.72
N ASP A 52 6.79 -9.82 -0.48
CA ASP A 52 7.77 -9.68 -1.55
C ASP A 52 8.32 -8.26 -1.51
N ARG A 53 9.61 -8.13 -1.83
CA ARG A 53 10.34 -6.86 -1.82
C ARG A 53 11.07 -6.65 -3.13
N TYR A 54 10.87 -5.48 -3.71
CA TYR A 54 11.53 -5.06 -4.94
C TYR A 54 12.15 -3.69 -4.77
N LYS A 55 13.31 -3.49 -5.39
CA LYS A 55 13.93 -2.17 -5.46
C LYS A 55 13.26 -1.38 -6.58
N VAL A 56 12.78 -0.19 -6.26
CA VAL A 56 12.18 0.75 -7.22
C VAL A 56 13.09 1.96 -7.40
N THR A 57 12.86 2.74 -8.44
CA THR A 57 13.62 3.96 -8.70
C THR A 57 13.10 5.12 -7.85
N ALA A 58 13.94 6.14 -7.68
CA ALA A 58 13.53 7.39 -7.02
C ALA A 58 12.36 8.07 -7.76
N GLU A 59 12.37 8.00 -9.10
CA GLU A 59 11.32 8.55 -9.94
C GLU A 59 9.98 7.85 -9.72
N GLU A 60 9.97 6.51 -9.65
CA GLU A 60 8.75 5.74 -9.35
C GLU A 60 8.18 6.09 -7.97
N PHE A 61 9.04 6.28 -6.97
CA PHE A 61 8.61 6.69 -5.65
C PHE A 61 7.97 8.10 -5.64
N GLU A 62 8.54 9.06 -6.36
CA GLU A 62 7.94 10.40 -6.46
C GLU A 62 6.65 10.39 -7.28
N GLU A 63 6.57 9.63 -8.38
CA GLU A 63 5.34 9.48 -9.16
C GLU A 63 4.22 8.79 -8.34
N LEU A 64 4.56 7.87 -7.44
CA LEU A 64 3.64 7.30 -6.44
C LEU A 64 3.15 8.33 -5.44
N LYS A 65 4.04 9.17 -4.90
CA LYS A 65 3.66 10.27 -3.99
C LYS A 65 2.72 11.25 -4.66
N LEU A 66 2.93 11.51 -5.95
CA LEU A 66 2.09 12.41 -6.77
C LEU A 66 0.79 11.74 -7.25
N GLY A 67 0.61 10.44 -7.04
CA GLY A 67 -0.56 9.69 -7.50
C GLY A 67 -0.62 9.51 -9.02
N ARG A 68 0.50 9.69 -9.73
CA ARG A 68 0.64 9.46 -11.16
C ARG A 68 0.97 8.00 -11.50
N LEU A 69 1.57 7.30 -10.53
CA LEU A 69 1.81 5.87 -10.58
C LEU A 69 1.00 5.20 -9.46
N SER A 70 0.18 4.23 -9.83
CA SER A 70 -0.62 3.43 -8.89
C SER A 70 0.14 2.22 -8.34
N PHE A 71 -0.33 1.70 -7.21
CA PHE A 71 0.17 0.44 -6.66
C PHE A 71 0.00 -0.71 -7.66
N GLU A 72 -1.13 -0.78 -8.35
CA GLU A 72 -1.44 -1.84 -9.30
C GLU A 72 -0.49 -1.83 -10.51
N GLU A 73 -0.10 -0.64 -10.98
CA GLU A 73 0.91 -0.49 -12.04
C GLU A 73 2.30 -0.92 -11.57
N LEU A 74 2.69 -0.54 -10.35
CA LEU A 74 3.95 -0.94 -9.76
C LEU A 74 4.00 -2.47 -9.55
N LEU A 75 2.91 -3.06 -9.04
CA LEU A 75 2.77 -4.49 -8.85
C LEU A 75 2.92 -5.23 -10.17
N LYS A 76 2.20 -4.82 -11.23
CA LYS A 76 2.33 -5.41 -12.57
C LYS A 76 3.73 -5.34 -13.15
N LYS A 77 4.50 -4.30 -12.80
CA LYS A 77 5.87 -4.11 -13.29
C LYS A 77 6.87 -5.05 -12.61
N TYR A 78 6.71 -5.27 -11.31
CA TYR A 78 7.71 -5.98 -10.49
C TYR A 78 7.30 -7.41 -10.13
N ASP A 79 6.00 -7.70 -9.99
CA ASP A 79 5.45 -9.04 -9.72
C ASP A 79 4.98 -9.69 -11.02
N VAL A 80 5.91 -9.86 -11.97
CA VAL A 80 5.63 -10.52 -13.26
C VAL A 80 5.83 -12.02 -13.07
N ASN A 81 4.74 -12.74 -12.81
CA ASN A 81 4.64 -14.18 -13.01
C ASN A 81 3.60 -14.48 -14.09
#